data_AF-A0A7X8FBP5-F1
#
_entry.id   AF-A0A7X8FBP5-F1
#
_cell.length_a   1.000
_cell.length_b   1.000
_cell.length_c   1.000
_cell.angle_alpha   90.00
_cell.angle_beta   90.00
_cell.angle_gamma   90.00
#
_symmetry.space_group_name_H-M   'P 1'
#
loop_
_entity.id
_entity.type
_entity.pdbx_description
1 polymer ?
#
loop_
_entity_poly.entity_id
_entity_poly.type
_entity_poly.pdbx_seq_one_letter_code
_entity_poly.pdbx_strand_id
1 'polypeptide(L)'
;MEREAANFQEISGYDLSHIPEPADYNQVLLKLLSSPNISSKQWTYQQQYNDSMAGPNTAAVPGAPVLRLKEISPRGLVLTTCSNRRYCDLEPYQGGALAIAEAARELVCTGAEPLGTQCVHLGNPGNSEIFWQIQQIIQGMGVASRGLGIPTIGAQVRLYHETRDHSTPIVGMVGLLDNVERHCSRSFKAEGDIVLLLGPLSDEIGGSEYLSVVHGLEAGPVPRLDLGLERKVQQVCQALIQQGLVQSAYNCSEGGLAVALGECCISGKIGVEIGIDPRQMLLQNGTTFQNQSTPREPFSQEIELDKEAWQRLASPLESSPCPCDRGDVMFFGEGPSRIVLSIKPERIEIVQKIAQKERIPLWIIGVVGGERLKIWGPNTNPIDLSVAEITRVWEEEIPRCLSQK
;
A
#
# COMPACT_ATOMS: atom_id res chain seq x y z
N MET A 1 34.55 7.04 5.23
CA MET A 1 33.96 7.26 3.90
C MET A 1 32.80 6.28 3.78
N GLU A 2 31.61 6.80 3.55
CA GLU A 2 30.45 5.98 3.18
C GLU A 2 30.67 5.37 1.80
N ARG A 3 30.12 4.18 1.56
CA ARG A 3 30.30 3.45 0.31
C ARG A 3 29.02 2.69 0.00
N GLU A 4 28.58 2.74 -1.25
CA GLU A 4 27.54 1.86 -1.76
C GLU A 4 27.96 0.38 -1.61
N ALA A 5 27.01 -0.50 -1.25
CA ALA A 5 27.31 -1.91 -1.10
C ALA A 5 27.79 -2.53 -2.42
N ALA A 6 28.80 -3.39 -2.36
CA ALA A 6 29.54 -3.83 -3.55
C ALA A 6 28.70 -4.58 -4.60
N ASN A 7 27.60 -5.21 -4.19
CA ASN A 7 26.66 -5.97 -5.04
C ASN A 7 25.34 -5.25 -5.30
N PHE A 8 25.18 -4.00 -4.86
CA PHE A 8 23.92 -3.29 -4.89
C PHE A 8 23.31 -3.17 -6.30
N GLN A 9 24.12 -2.73 -7.28
CA GLN A 9 23.66 -2.54 -8.65
C GLN A 9 23.29 -3.85 -9.35
N GLU A 10 23.94 -4.96 -8.98
CA GLU A 10 23.66 -6.28 -9.55
C GLU A 10 22.30 -6.81 -9.08
N ILE A 11 22.00 -6.69 -7.78
CA ILE A 11 20.74 -7.19 -7.22
C ILE A 11 19.57 -6.26 -7.60
N SER A 12 19.76 -4.94 -7.52
CA SER A 12 18.73 -3.94 -7.87
C SER A 12 18.42 -3.92 -9.38
N GLY A 13 19.42 -4.16 -10.23
CA GLY A 13 19.29 -4.20 -11.68
C GLY A 13 18.94 -5.57 -12.27
N TYR A 14 18.61 -6.56 -11.44
CA TYR A 14 18.35 -7.92 -11.89
C TYR A 14 17.20 -7.99 -12.91
N ASP A 15 17.42 -8.65 -14.04
CA ASP A 15 16.42 -8.82 -15.09
C ASP A 15 15.39 -9.89 -14.71
N LEU A 16 14.15 -9.45 -14.46
CA LEU A 16 13.03 -10.29 -14.06
C LEU A 16 12.26 -10.89 -15.25
N SER A 17 12.65 -10.58 -16.50
CA SER A 17 11.97 -11.09 -17.70
C SER A 17 11.97 -12.62 -17.82
N HIS A 18 12.95 -13.27 -17.18
CA HIS A 18 13.12 -14.72 -17.18
C HIS A 18 12.37 -15.45 -16.05
N ILE A 19 11.71 -14.72 -15.13
CA ILE A 19 10.98 -15.36 -14.02
C ILE A 19 9.79 -16.14 -14.57
N PRO A 20 9.68 -17.46 -14.30
CA PRO A 20 8.61 -18.28 -14.85
C PRO A 20 7.26 -17.89 -14.25
N GLU A 21 6.23 -17.81 -15.09
CA GLU A 21 4.85 -17.59 -14.65
C GLU A 21 4.30 -18.87 -14.00
N PRO A 22 3.77 -18.81 -12.77
CA PRO A 22 3.16 -19.96 -12.11
C PRO A 22 1.92 -20.46 -12.85
N ALA A 23 1.74 -21.78 -12.91
CA ALA A 23 0.57 -22.37 -13.56
C ALA A 23 -0.73 -22.23 -12.74
N ASP A 24 -0.64 -22.12 -11.42
CA ASP A 24 -1.78 -22.08 -10.49
C ASP A 24 -1.72 -20.88 -9.54
N TYR A 25 -2.55 -19.87 -9.82
CA TYR A 25 -2.64 -18.66 -9.01
C TYR A 25 -3.38 -18.83 -7.71
N ASN A 26 -4.18 -19.89 -7.56
CA ASN A 26 -4.80 -20.20 -6.28
C ASN A 26 -3.72 -20.56 -5.26
N GLN A 27 -2.78 -21.43 -5.65
CA GLN A 27 -1.65 -21.80 -4.80
C GLN A 27 -0.75 -20.61 -4.48
N VAL A 28 -0.51 -19.71 -5.44
CA VAL A 28 0.26 -18.49 -5.21
C VAL A 28 -0.41 -17.61 -4.15
N LEU A 29 -1.72 -17.34 -4.31
CA LEU A 29 -2.45 -16.49 -3.37
C LEU A 29 -2.49 -17.11 -1.96
N LEU A 30 -2.75 -18.41 -1.85
CA LEU A 30 -2.71 -19.11 -0.57
C LEU A 30 -1.33 -19.03 0.09
N LYS A 31 -0.26 -19.20 -0.70
CA LYS A 31 1.13 -19.10 -0.20
C LYS A 31 1.44 -17.69 0.32
N LEU A 32 1.00 -16.65 -0.40
CA LEU A 32 1.15 -15.26 0.01
C LEU A 32 0.35 -14.94 1.28
N LEU A 33 -0.91 -15.36 1.35
CA LEU A 33 -1.74 -15.16 2.56
C LEU A 33 -1.20 -15.91 3.78
N SER A 34 -0.48 -17.01 3.57
CA SER A 34 0.30 -17.72 4.60
C SER A 34 1.72 -17.19 4.79
N SER A 35 2.12 -16.07 4.20
CA SER A 35 3.40 -15.45 4.55
C SER A 35 3.25 -14.73 5.89
N PRO A 36 4.17 -14.88 6.86
CA PRO A 36 4.14 -14.12 8.11
C PRO A 36 4.09 -12.59 7.93
N ASN A 37 4.56 -12.06 6.79
CA ASN A 37 4.47 -10.64 6.48
C ASN A 37 3.02 -10.21 6.19
N ILE A 38 2.22 -11.05 5.54
CA ILE A 38 0.83 -10.76 5.13
C ILE A 38 -0.21 -11.32 6.12
N SER A 39 0.01 -12.52 6.67
CA SER A 39 -0.96 -13.27 7.47
C SER A 39 -1.49 -12.49 8.67
N SER A 40 -2.63 -12.91 9.22
CA SER A 40 -3.28 -12.24 10.35
C SER A 40 -2.35 -12.09 11.55
N LYS A 41 -2.23 -10.85 12.04
CA LYS A 41 -1.50 -10.53 13.28
C LYS A 41 -2.37 -10.71 14.53
N GLN A 42 -3.60 -11.23 14.36
CA GLN A 42 -4.61 -11.36 15.40
C GLN A 42 -4.15 -12.12 16.63
N TRP A 43 -3.52 -13.27 16.40
CA TRP A 43 -3.03 -14.09 17.49
C TRP A 43 -2.10 -13.31 18.43
N THR A 44 -1.17 -12.52 17.88
CA THR A 44 -0.17 -11.77 18.65
C THR A 44 -0.80 -10.76 19.60
N TYR A 45 -1.71 -9.91 19.10
CA TYR A 45 -2.33 -8.89 19.97
C TYR A 45 -3.35 -9.50 20.92
N GLN A 46 -4.02 -10.61 20.59
CA GLN A 46 -4.92 -11.30 21.52
C GLN A 46 -4.18 -11.95 22.70
N GLN A 47 -2.91 -12.36 22.51
CA GLN A 47 -2.10 -12.85 23.64
C GLN A 47 -1.71 -11.73 24.62
N GLN A 48 -1.51 -10.51 24.12
CA GLN A 48 -0.96 -9.39 24.90
C GLN A 48 -2.03 -8.42 25.41
N TYR A 49 -3.13 -8.28 24.67
CA TYR A 49 -4.24 -7.37 24.92
C TYR A 49 -5.54 -8.16 24.93
N ASN A 50 -6.13 -8.30 26.11
CA ASN A 50 -7.47 -8.86 26.25
C ASN A 50 -8.50 -7.80 25.85
N ASP A 51 -9.68 -8.18 25.33
CA ASP A 51 -10.74 -7.24 24.90
C ASP A 51 -11.14 -6.24 26.00
N SER A 52 -10.91 -6.58 27.27
CA SER A 52 -11.08 -5.72 28.44
C SER A 52 -10.11 -4.52 28.54
N MET A 53 -9.05 -4.47 27.73
CA MET A 53 -8.09 -3.37 27.66
C MET A 53 -8.44 -2.34 26.57
N ALA A 54 -9.34 -2.67 25.65
CA ALA A 54 -10.00 -1.69 24.81
C ALA A 54 -10.99 -0.90 25.69
N GLY A 55 -10.54 0.22 26.24
CA GLY A 55 -11.44 1.14 26.91
C GLY A 55 -12.57 1.57 25.96
N PRO A 56 -13.66 2.18 26.46
CA PRO A 56 -14.81 2.62 25.65
C PRO A 56 -14.48 3.65 24.55
N ASN A 57 -13.19 4.03 24.44
CA ASN A 57 -12.65 4.99 23.49
C ASN A 57 -11.95 4.33 22.30
N THR A 58 -11.75 3.02 22.32
CA THR A 58 -11.03 2.32 21.27
C THR A 58 -12.04 1.62 20.36
N ALA A 59 -12.12 2.05 19.11
CA ALA A 59 -12.70 1.24 18.05
C ALA A 59 -11.54 0.46 17.42
N ALA A 60 -11.29 -0.75 17.92
CA ALA A 60 -10.28 -1.63 17.34
C ALA A 60 -10.79 -2.09 15.96
N VAL A 61 -10.29 -1.48 14.90
CA VAL A 61 -10.49 -1.92 13.53
C VAL A 61 -9.21 -2.65 13.11
N PRO A 62 -9.27 -3.90 12.64
CA PRO A 62 -8.13 -4.56 12.05
C PRO A 62 -7.52 -3.72 10.91
N GLY A 63 -6.20 -3.52 10.91
CA GLY A 63 -5.49 -2.61 10.00
C GLY A 63 -4.91 -1.42 10.76
N ALA A 64 -5.61 -0.28 10.76
CA ALA A 64 -5.20 0.92 11.48
C ALA A 64 -6.19 1.21 12.64
N PRO A 65 -5.77 1.07 13.91
CA PRO A 65 -6.67 1.26 15.05
C PRO A 65 -7.19 2.69 15.15
N VAL A 66 -8.48 2.83 15.49
CA VAL A 66 -9.16 4.12 15.68
C VAL A 66 -9.38 4.38 17.16
N LEU A 67 -8.86 5.51 17.65
CA LEU A 67 -8.95 5.95 19.05
C LEU A 67 -9.79 7.22 19.15
N ARG A 68 -10.98 7.13 19.73
CA ARG A 68 -11.83 8.29 20.01
C ARG A 68 -11.23 9.16 21.11
N LEU A 69 -11.18 10.46 20.86
CA LEU A 69 -10.76 11.47 21.85
C LEU A 69 -12.01 11.97 22.58
N LYS A 70 -12.20 11.58 23.85
CA LYS A 70 -13.41 11.91 24.62
C LYS A 70 -13.65 13.40 24.74
N GLU A 71 -12.58 14.13 25.00
CA GLU A 71 -12.57 15.55 25.32
C GLU A 71 -13.00 16.41 24.13
N ILE A 72 -12.80 15.91 22.90
CA ILE A 72 -13.12 16.61 21.64
C ILE A 72 -13.93 15.74 20.67
N SER A 73 -14.74 14.83 21.22
CA SER A 73 -15.66 13.97 20.46
C SER A 73 -16.51 14.82 19.49
N PRO A 74 -16.78 14.36 18.25
CA PRO A 74 -16.63 12.98 17.75
C PRO A 74 -15.25 12.63 17.17
N ARG A 75 -14.23 13.48 17.36
CA ARG A 75 -12.91 13.30 16.76
C ARG A 75 -12.16 12.09 17.32
N GLY A 76 -11.26 11.53 16.52
CA GLY A 76 -10.37 10.46 16.94
C GLY A 76 -9.04 10.46 16.20
N LEU A 77 -8.11 9.66 16.70
CA LEU A 77 -6.81 9.41 16.10
C LEU A 77 -6.80 8.06 15.41
N VAL A 78 -6.06 7.96 14.33
CA VAL A 78 -5.73 6.71 13.66
C VAL A 78 -4.22 6.56 13.67
N LEU A 79 -3.74 5.36 13.96
CA LEU A 79 -2.31 5.06 14.03
C LEU A 79 -2.00 3.98 13.00
N THR A 80 -0.86 4.09 12.34
CA THR A 80 -0.31 2.98 11.56
C THR A 80 1.21 2.89 11.72
N THR A 81 1.76 1.73 11.38
CA THR A 81 3.17 1.49 11.23
C THR A 81 3.45 0.77 9.91
N CYS A 82 4.34 1.31 9.07
CA CYS A 82 4.75 0.68 7.82
C CYS A 82 6.27 0.50 7.77
N SER A 83 6.71 -0.57 7.12
CA SER A 83 8.12 -0.92 6.95
C SER A 83 8.26 -1.95 5.85
N ASN A 84 9.10 -1.69 4.85
CA ASN A 84 9.44 -2.69 3.84
C ASN A 84 10.97 -2.80 3.73
N ARG A 85 11.51 -3.90 4.27
CA ARG A 85 12.96 -4.18 4.27
C ARG A 85 13.47 -4.35 2.84
N ARG A 86 12.79 -5.15 2.02
CA ARG A 86 13.26 -5.51 0.68
C ARG A 86 13.46 -4.27 -0.18
N TYR A 87 12.52 -3.32 -0.13
CA TYR A 87 12.68 -2.07 -0.86
C TYR A 87 13.86 -1.25 -0.34
N CYS A 88 14.06 -1.19 0.98
CA CYS A 88 15.17 -0.45 1.56
C CYS A 88 16.54 -1.10 1.28
N ASP A 89 16.59 -2.42 1.12
CA ASP A 89 17.80 -3.16 0.76
C ASP A 89 18.14 -3.00 -0.74
N LEU A 90 17.12 -2.99 -1.61
CA LEU A 90 17.27 -2.93 -3.08
C LEU A 90 17.38 -1.51 -3.64
N GLU A 91 16.69 -0.54 -3.05
CA GLU A 91 16.75 0.88 -3.40
C GLU A 91 16.42 1.71 -2.15
N PRO A 92 17.41 2.08 -1.33
CA PRO A 92 17.14 2.65 -0.02
C PRO A 92 16.47 4.02 -0.07
N TYR A 93 16.74 4.81 -1.11
CA TYR A 93 16.13 6.13 -1.29
C TYR A 93 14.64 5.99 -1.62
N GLN A 94 14.31 5.17 -2.61
CA GLN A 94 12.91 4.88 -2.96
C GLN A 94 12.21 4.11 -1.85
N GLY A 95 12.86 3.15 -1.20
CA GLY A 95 12.32 2.40 -0.06
C GLY A 95 11.92 3.32 1.11
N GLY A 96 12.77 4.30 1.44
CA GLY A 96 12.42 5.33 2.43
C GLY A 96 11.22 6.19 2.01
N ALA A 97 11.14 6.59 0.75
CA ALA A 97 10.02 7.36 0.21
C ALA A 97 8.71 6.56 0.19
N LEU A 98 8.76 5.30 -0.25
CA LEU A 98 7.64 4.36 -0.31
C LEU A 98 7.07 4.09 1.08
N ALA A 99 7.92 3.93 2.10
CA ALA A 99 7.46 3.70 3.47
C ALA A 99 6.61 4.88 4.02
N ILE A 100 6.97 6.12 3.67
CA ILE A 100 6.17 7.32 4.03
C ILE A 100 4.87 7.37 3.23
N ALA A 101 4.94 7.11 1.92
CA ALA A 101 3.77 7.11 1.04
C ALA A 101 2.74 6.06 1.47
N GLU A 102 3.18 4.85 1.79
CA GLU A 102 2.32 3.76 2.24
C GLU A 102 1.65 4.07 3.58
N ALA A 103 2.40 4.53 4.58
CA ALA A 103 1.84 4.91 5.87
C ALA A 103 0.76 6.00 5.75
N ALA A 104 1.00 7.01 4.91
CA ALA A 104 0.01 8.05 4.64
C ALA A 104 -1.24 7.49 3.94
N ARG A 105 -1.03 6.63 2.94
CA ARG A 105 -2.11 6.00 2.17
C ARG A 105 -2.99 5.10 3.03
N GLU A 106 -2.43 4.36 3.98
CA GLU A 106 -3.20 3.56 4.93
C GLU A 106 -4.13 4.41 5.80
N LEU A 107 -3.62 5.52 6.37
CA LEU A 107 -4.45 6.44 7.16
C LEU A 107 -5.56 7.08 6.31
N VAL A 108 -5.23 7.46 5.08
CA VAL A 108 -6.20 8.03 4.15
C VAL A 108 -7.30 7.03 3.77
N CYS A 109 -6.97 5.74 3.66
CA CYS A 109 -7.97 4.70 3.42
C CYS A 109 -8.97 4.56 4.58
N THR A 110 -8.63 4.98 5.80
CA THR A 110 -9.61 5.06 6.90
C THR A 110 -10.43 6.35 6.88
N GLY A 111 -10.10 7.29 6.00
CA GLY A 111 -10.65 8.65 5.96
C GLY A 111 -9.91 9.66 6.85
N ALA A 112 -8.82 9.25 7.51
CA ALA A 112 -8.07 10.12 8.39
C ALA A 112 -7.18 11.09 7.59
N GLU A 113 -6.93 12.27 8.14
CA GLU A 113 -5.92 13.21 7.66
C GLU A 113 -4.57 12.88 8.32
N PRO A 114 -3.52 12.52 7.56
CA PRO A 114 -2.19 12.32 8.11
C PRO A 114 -1.67 13.62 8.75
N LEU A 115 -1.30 13.59 10.03
CA LEU A 115 -0.87 14.78 10.78
C LEU A 115 0.64 14.82 11.00
N GLY A 116 1.27 13.67 11.15
CA GLY A 116 2.69 13.61 11.46
C GLY A 116 3.22 12.20 11.48
N THR A 117 4.52 12.08 11.22
CA THR A 117 5.24 10.82 11.14
C THR A 117 6.42 10.77 12.10
N GLN A 118 6.80 9.57 12.50
CA GLN A 118 8.01 9.26 13.24
C GLN A 118 8.72 8.04 12.66
N CYS A 119 10.04 7.96 12.87
CA CYS A 119 10.84 6.79 12.49
C CYS A 119 11.55 6.20 13.72
N VAL A 120 11.52 4.87 13.87
CA VAL A 120 11.89 4.19 15.13
C VAL A 120 13.11 3.25 14.99
N HIS A 121 13.60 2.97 13.79
CA HIS A 121 14.68 2.00 13.60
C HIS A 121 15.57 2.33 12.39
N LEU A 122 16.89 2.33 12.59
CA LEU A 122 17.91 2.48 11.56
C LEU A 122 19.13 1.63 11.95
N GLY A 123 19.94 1.19 11.00
CA GLY A 123 21.07 0.28 11.23
C GLY A 123 22.26 0.88 12.01
N ASN A 124 23.33 0.10 12.17
CA ASN A 124 24.56 0.57 12.83
C ASN A 124 25.41 1.47 11.88
N PRO A 125 25.59 2.77 12.20
CA PRO A 125 26.29 3.72 11.34
C PRO A 125 27.82 3.49 11.31
N GLY A 126 28.35 2.61 12.17
CA GLY A 126 29.77 2.24 12.16
C GLY A 126 30.19 1.44 10.91
N ASN A 127 29.24 0.81 10.21
CA ASN A 127 29.47 0.20 8.90
C ASN A 127 29.21 1.24 7.80
N SER A 128 30.19 1.45 6.91
CA SER A 128 30.11 2.45 5.83
C SER A 128 28.99 2.21 4.83
N GLU A 129 28.62 0.95 4.60
CA GLU A 129 27.52 0.57 3.68
C GLU A 129 26.16 0.85 4.32
N ILE A 130 26.02 0.51 5.61
CA ILE A 130 24.81 0.80 6.38
C ILE A 130 24.65 2.30 6.59
N PHE A 131 25.73 3.04 6.79
CA PHE A 131 25.69 4.50 6.88
C PHE A 131 25.16 5.13 5.59
N TRP A 132 25.66 4.67 4.43
CA TRP A 132 25.14 5.09 3.13
C TRP A 132 23.65 4.76 2.98
N GLN A 133 23.24 3.55 3.34
CA GLN A 133 21.83 3.11 3.29
C GLN A 133 20.94 4.02 4.15
N ILE A 134 21.36 4.32 5.38
CA ILE A 134 20.67 5.24 6.29
C ILE A 134 20.51 6.62 5.66
N GLN A 135 21.58 7.17 5.08
CA GLN A 135 21.54 8.47 4.42
C GLN A 135 20.51 8.50 3.28
N GLN A 136 20.53 7.48 2.41
CA GLN A 136 19.57 7.36 1.30
C GLN A 136 18.12 7.25 1.81
N ILE A 137 17.86 6.41 2.81
CA ILE A 137 16.53 6.23 3.42
C ILE A 137 16.01 7.57 3.98
N ILE A 138 16.82 8.27 4.77
CA ILE A 138 16.42 9.55 5.39
C ILE A 138 16.13 10.60 4.31
N GLN A 139 16.94 10.65 3.24
CA GLN A 139 16.72 11.59 2.14
C GLN A 139 15.40 11.30 1.41
N GLY A 140 15.14 10.04 1.05
CA GLY A 140 13.90 9.61 0.40
C GLY A 140 12.66 9.88 1.25
N MET A 141 12.72 9.52 2.53
CA MET A 141 11.66 9.86 3.50
C MET A 141 11.40 11.37 3.55
N GLY A 142 12.47 12.17 3.60
CA GLY A 142 12.36 13.63 3.66
C GLY A 142 11.66 14.23 2.43
N VAL A 143 11.92 13.70 1.24
CA VAL A 143 11.24 14.15 0.01
C VAL A 143 9.77 13.75 0.02
N ALA A 144 9.45 12.50 0.36
CA ALA A 144 8.07 12.02 0.45
C ALA A 144 7.26 12.81 1.48
N SER A 145 7.81 13.02 2.69
CA SER A 145 7.20 13.83 3.75
C SER A 145 6.88 15.25 3.28
N ARG A 146 7.82 15.93 2.62
CA ARG A 146 7.56 17.28 2.08
C ARG A 146 6.52 17.27 0.95
N GLY A 147 6.57 16.29 0.06
CA GLY A 147 5.64 16.20 -1.06
C GLY A 147 4.20 15.92 -0.66
N LEU A 148 4.01 15.12 0.38
CA LEU A 148 2.70 14.82 0.96
C LEU A 148 2.27 15.88 1.99
N GLY A 149 3.17 16.78 2.41
CA GLY A 149 2.88 17.79 3.43
C GLY A 149 2.78 17.23 4.85
N ILE A 150 3.49 16.14 5.14
CA ILE A 150 3.42 15.42 6.41
C ILE A 150 4.70 15.68 7.20
N PRO A 151 4.64 16.43 8.32
CA PRO A 151 5.83 16.74 9.10
C PRO A 151 6.34 15.53 9.87
N THR A 152 7.66 15.39 9.97
CA THR A 152 8.30 14.46 10.90
C THR A 152 8.32 15.08 12.30
N ILE A 153 7.55 14.51 13.22
CA ILE A 153 7.33 15.05 14.57
C ILE A 153 8.24 14.41 15.63
N GLY A 154 8.98 13.38 15.26
CA GLY A 154 9.97 12.74 16.12
C GLY A 154 10.72 11.63 15.40
N ALA A 155 11.83 11.20 15.97
CA ALA A 155 12.50 9.97 15.56
C ALA A 155 13.19 9.35 16.78
N GLN A 156 13.07 8.04 16.93
CA GLN A 156 13.90 7.28 17.86
C GLN A 156 14.91 6.50 17.03
N VAL A 157 16.18 6.87 17.14
CA VAL A 157 17.23 6.18 16.41
C VAL A 157 17.84 5.12 17.32
N ARG A 158 17.45 3.86 17.15
CA ARG A 158 18.15 2.74 17.77
C ARG A 158 19.37 2.36 16.95
N LEU A 159 20.48 3.04 17.23
CA LEU A 159 21.79 2.70 16.64
C LEU A 159 22.39 1.49 17.39
N TYR A 160 23.33 0.77 16.76
CA TYR A 160 24.16 -0.29 17.35
C TYR A 160 23.53 -1.67 17.60
N HIS A 161 22.57 -2.10 16.77
CA HIS A 161 22.29 -3.54 16.67
C HIS A 161 23.41 -4.22 15.86
N GLU A 162 24.30 -4.94 16.54
CA GLU A 162 25.47 -5.63 15.93
C GLU A 162 25.09 -6.83 15.05
N THR A 163 23.83 -7.27 15.05
CA THR A 163 23.39 -8.53 14.43
C THR A 163 22.67 -8.37 13.09
N ARG A 164 22.56 -7.15 12.55
CA ARG A 164 21.82 -6.90 11.31
C ARG A 164 22.65 -6.14 10.29
N ASP A 165 22.91 -6.78 9.16
CA ASP A 165 23.56 -6.21 7.97
C ASP A 165 22.59 -5.41 7.09
N HIS A 166 21.57 -4.75 7.69
CA HIS A 166 20.58 -3.94 6.97
C HIS A 166 20.01 -2.82 7.84
N SER A 167 19.48 -1.78 7.20
CA SER A 167 18.75 -0.68 7.80
C SER A 167 17.35 -0.59 7.21
N THR A 168 16.31 -0.70 8.05
CA THR A 168 14.91 -0.58 7.62
C THR A 168 14.17 0.39 8.54
N PRO A 169 13.56 1.47 8.01
CA PRO A 169 12.77 2.40 8.79
C PRO A 169 11.45 1.75 9.19
N ILE A 170 11.18 1.74 10.49
CA ILE A 170 9.80 1.53 10.98
C ILE A 170 9.17 2.91 11.06
N VAL A 171 8.31 3.22 10.09
CA VAL A 171 7.57 4.47 9.98
C VAL A 171 6.30 4.34 10.80
N GLY A 172 6.17 5.11 11.87
CA GLY A 172 4.90 5.27 12.59
C GLY A 172 4.22 6.56 12.17
N MET A 173 2.92 6.53 11.87
CA MET A 173 2.18 7.73 11.47
C MET A 173 0.89 7.86 12.26
N VAL A 174 0.54 9.10 12.59
CA VAL A 174 -0.72 9.45 13.24
C VAL A 174 -1.57 10.29 12.30
N GLY A 175 -2.85 9.97 12.23
CA GLY A 175 -3.85 10.71 11.50
C GLY A 175 -5.02 11.11 12.38
N LEU A 176 -5.80 12.07 11.91
CA LEU A 176 -6.98 12.58 12.56
C LEU A 176 -8.23 12.20 11.78
N LEU A 177 -9.23 11.68 12.48
CA LEU A 177 -10.61 11.61 12.01
C LEU A 177 -11.43 12.70 12.68
N ASP A 178 -12.17 13.46 11.87
CA ASP A 178 -13.11 14.46 12.39
C ASP A 178 -14.30 13.81 13.11
N ASN A 179 -14.69 12.63 12.65
CA ASN A 179 -15.74 11.84 13.26
C ASN A 179 -15.41 10.35 13.12
N VAL A 180 -15.13 9.69 14.25
CA VAL A 180 -14.80 8.25 14.25
C VAL A 180 -15.94 7.36 13.75
N GLU A 181 -17.20 7.80 13.79
CA GLU A 181 -18.32 7.04 13.21
C GLU A 181 -18.30 7.02 11.67
N ARG A 182 -17.53 7.91 11.05
CA ARG A 182 -17.37 8.02 9.59
C ARG A 182 -16.09 7.36 9.09
N HIS A 183 -15.37 6.61 9.94
CA HIS A 183 -14.19 5.89 9.49
C HIS A 183 -14.58 4.89 8.39
N CYS A 184 -13.70 4.76 7.40
CA CYS A 184 -13.82 3.74 6.38
C CYS A 184 -13.03 2.50 6.81
N SER A 185 -13.55 1.32 6.55
CA SER A 185 -12.88 0.05 6.83
C SER A 185 -12.54 -0.64 5.51
N ARG A 186 -11.59 -1.60 5.55
CA ARG A 186 -11.25 -2.42 4.38
C ARG A 186 -12.32 -3.45 4.01
N SER A 187 -13.21 -3.82 4.95
CA SER A 187 -14.21 -4.86 4.76
C SER A 187 -15.17 -4.52 3.65
N PHE A 188 -15.35 -5.42 2.68
CA PHE A 188 -16.53 -5.37 1.82
C PHE A 188 -17.80 -5.56 2.67
N LYS A 189 -18.85 -4.79 2.37
CA LYS A 189 -20.01 -4.65 3.27
C LYS A 189 -21.31 -5.20 2.71
N ALA A 190 -21.54 -5.07 1.41
CA ALA A 190 -22.83 -5.38 0.81
C ALA A 190 -22.67 -6.00 -0.58
N GLU A 191 -23.48 -7.02 -0.85
CA GLU A 191 -23.60 -7.58 -2.21
C GLU A 191 -24.10 -6.51 -3.19
N GLY A 192 -23.55 -6.53 -4.40
CA GLY A 192 -23.88 -5.57 -5.45
C GLY A 192 -23.11 -4.25 -5.39
N ASP A 193 -22.30 -4.02 -4.36
CA ASP A 193 -21.36 -2.89 -4.36
C ASP A 193 -20.36 -3.07 -5.53
N ILE A 194 -20.11 -2.00 -6.27
CA ILE A 194 -19.15 -1.96 -7.37
C ILE A 194 -17.75 -1.80 -6.78
N VAL A 195 -16.81 -2.62 -7.24
CA VAL A 195 -15.40 -2.55 -6.87
C VAL A 195 -14.62 -1.76 -7.90
N LEU A 196 -13.88 -0.77 -7.42
CA LEU A 196 -13.03 0.11 -8.22
C LEU A 196 -11.57 -0.01 -7.78
N LEU A 197 -10.65 0.16 -8.72
CA LEU A 197 -9.25 0.47 -8.43
C LEU A 197 -8.99 1.94 -8.76
N LEU A 198 -8.69 2.75 -7.74
CA LEU A 198 -8.22 4.12 -7.87
C LEU A 198 -6.69 4.10 -7.95
N GLY A 199 -6.14 4.50 -9.09
CA GLY A 199 -4.71 4.40 -9.39
C GLY A 199 -4.39 3.45 -10.55
N PRO A 200 -3.10 3.29 -10.89
CA PRO A 200 -2.66 2.43 -11.98
C PRO A 200 -2.81 0.94 -11.63
N LEU A 201 -2.83 0.08 -12.64
CA LEU A 201 -2.49 -1.34 -12.42
C LEU A 201 -0.96 -1.42 -12.19
N SER A 202 -0.50 -2.37 -11.37
CA SER A 202 0.95 -2.60 -11.27
C SER A 202 1.40 -3.53 -12.40
N ASP A 203 2.59 -3.26 -12.90
CA ASP A 203 3.37 -4.09 -13.80
C ASP A 203 4.75 -4.47 -13.19
N GLU A 204 4.91 -4.32 -11.88
CA GLU A 204 6.21 -4.42 -11.18
C GLU A 204 6.19 -5.54 -10.10
N ILE A 205 7.16 -6.46 -10.17
CA ILE A 205 7.34 -7.56 -9.20
C ILE A 205 8.69 -7.51 -8.46
N GLY A 206 9.58 -6.56 -8.78
CA GLY A 206 10.88 -6.46 -8.13
C GLY A 206 10.76 -6.08 -6.65
N GLY A 207 11.53 -6.77 -5.82
CA GLY A 207 11.44 -6.62 -4.35
C GLY A 207 10.12 -7.05 -3.71
N SER A 208 9.17 -7.62 -4.48
CA SER A 208 7.85 -7.99 -3.98
C SER A 208 7.85 -9.19 -3.04
N GLU A 209 6.84 -9.26 -2.18
CA GLU A 209 6.56 -10.44 -1.37
C GLU A 209 6.29 -11.66 -2.26
N TYR A 210 5.64 -11.48 -3.42
CA TYR A 210 5.45 -12.52 -4.42
C TYR A 210 6.77 -13.11 -4.90
N LEU A 211 7.72 -12.27 -5.31
CA LEU A 211 9.02 -12.72 -5.80
C LEU A 211 9.80 -13.46 -4.71
N SER A 212 9.79 -12.93 -3.48
CA SER A 212 10.48 -13.56 -2.34
C SER A 212 9.85 -14.90 -1.96
N VAL A 213 8.53 -14.95 -1.77
CA VAL A 213 7.84 -16.14 -1.26
C VAL A 213 7.69 -17.22 -2.33
N VAL A 214 7.39 -16.86 -3.58
CA VAL A 214 7.12 -17.84 -4.65
C VAL A 214 8.41 -18.32 -5.29
N HIS A 215 9.32 -17.39 -5.61
CA HIS A 215 10.54 -17.68 -6.37
C HIS A 215 11.81 -17.73 -5.50
N GLY A 216 11.72 -17.38 -4.21
CA GLY A 216 12.89 -17.38 -3.33
C GLY A 216 13.89 -16.28 -3.65
N LEU A 217 13.44 -15.20 -4.30
CA LEU A 217 14.31 -14.16 -4.84
C LEU A 217 13.94 -12.77 -4.28
N GLU A 218 14.92 -12.08 -3.70
CA GLU A 218 14.81 -10.68 -3.27
C GLU A 218 15.71 -9.82 -4.18
N ALA A 219 15.22 -9.51 -5.39
CA ALA A 219 15.99 -8.79 -6.40
C ALA A 219 15.10 -7.98 -7.35
N GLY A 220 15.76 -7.22 -8.23
CA GLY A 220 15.17 -6.43 -9.29
C GLY A 220 14.72 -5.04 -8.85
N PRO A 221 14.23 -4.24 -9.81
CA PRO A 221 13.86 -2.86 -9.56
C PRO A 221 12.64 -2.77 -8.65
N VAL A 222 12.75 -2.01 -7.56
CA VAL A 222 11.62 -1.74 -6.66
C VAL A 222 10.54 -0.91 -7.36
N PRO A 223 9.27 -0.96 -6.90
CA PRO A 223 8.21 -0.23 -7.56
C PRO A 223 8.43 1.29 -7.57
N ARG A 224 8.13 1.94 -8.69
CA ARG A 224 8.39 3.38 -8.87
C ARG A 224 7.33 4.23 -8.17
N LEU A 225 7.78 5.23 -7.43
CA LEU A 225 6.90 6.22 -6.80
C LEU A 225 6.83 7.51 -7.63
N ASP A 226 5.66 7.79 -8.20
CA ASP A 226 5.27 9.14 -8.65
C ASP A 226 4.57 9.85 -7.48
N LEU A 227 5.31 10.73 -6.81
CA LEU A 227 4.83 11.43 -5.62
C LEU A 227 3.68 12.39 -5.92
N GLY A 228 3.60 12.91 -7.15
CA GLY A 228 2.50 13.76 -7.59
C GLY A 228 1.20 12.97 -7.77
N LEU A 229 1.29 11.78 -8.36
CA LEU A 229 0.18 10.85 -8.48
C LEU A 229 -0.26 10.34 -7.10
N GLU A 230 0.68 9.92 -6.26
CA GLU A 230 0.41 9.43 -4.88
C GLU A 230 -0.41 10.44 -4.10
N ARG A 231 0.02 11.71 -4.09
CA ARG A 231 -0.69 12.79 -3.40
C ARG A 231 -2.12 12.94 -3.91
N LYS A 232 -2.34 12.91 -5.23
CA LYS A 232 -3.67 13.05 -5.83
C LYS A 232 -4.57 11.86 -5.49
N VAL A 233 -4.05 10.64 -5.59
CA VAL A 233 -4.78 9.40 -5.23
C VAL A 233 -5.24 9.46 -3.78
N GLN A 234 -4.34 9.84 -2.86
CA GLN A 234 -4.68 9.99 -1.45
C GLN A 234 -5.75 11.09 -1.24
N GLN A 235 -5.55 12.28 -1.80
CA GLN A 235 -6.51 13.38 -1.65
C GLN A 235 -7.91 13.04 -2.20
N VAL A 236 -7.98 12.36 -3.34
CA VAL A 236 -9.26 11.92 -3.92
C VAL A 236 -9.90 10.83 -3.06
N CYS A 237 -9.14 9.81 -2.65
CA CYS A 237 -9.67 8.76 -1.76
C CYS A 237 -10.26 9.37 -0.48
N GLN A 238 -9.50 10.25 0.18
CA GLN A 238 -9.96 10.92 1.40
C GLN A 238 -11.24 11.72 1.16
N ALA A 239 -11.31 12.51 0.08
CA ALA A 239 -12.47 13.31 -0.25
C ALA A 239 -13.71 12.45 -0.56
N LEU A 240 -13.54 11.32 -1.25
CA LEU A 240 -14.62 10.37 -1.54
C LEU A 240 -15.19 9.74 -0.25
N ILE A 241 -14.32 9.37 0.69
CA ILE A 241 -14.71 8.84 2.01
C ILE A 241 -15.46 9.91 2.82
N GLN A 242 -14.91 11.12 2.92
CA GLN A 242 -15.51 12.22 3.68
C GLN A 242 -16.90 12.64 3.14
N GLN A 243 -17.12 12.52 1.83
CA GLN A 243 -18.41 12.77 1.19
C GLN A 243 -19.40 11.59 1.32
N GLY A 244 -19.00 10.47 1.93
CA GLY A 244 -19.84 9.28 2.07
C GLY A 244 -20.14 8.58 0.73
N LEU A 245 -19.24 8.70 -0.24
CA LEU A 245 -19.37 8.06 -1.55
C LEU A 245 -18.80 6.63 -1.57
N VAL A 246 -18.00 6.28 -0.57
CA VAL A 246 -17.25 5.02 -0.46
C VAL A 246 -17.80 4.18 0.68
N GLN A 247 -17.97 2.88 0.42
CA GLN A 247 -18.43 1.88 1.37
C GLN A 247 -17.25 1.22 2.10
N SER A 248 -16.19 0.87 1.36
CA SER A 248 -14.91 0.37 1.88
C SER A 248 -13.73 0.91 1.07
N ALA A 249 -12.56 1.00 1.71
CA ALA A 249 -11.32 1.41 1.06
C ALA A 249 -10.13 0.64 1.63
N TYR A 250 -9.22 0.20 0.76
CA TYR A 250 -8.00 -0.48 1.17
C TYR A 250 -6.85 -0.26 0.18
N ASN A 251 -5.64 -0.02 0.69
CA ASN A 251 -4.46 0.17 -0.13
C ASN A 251 -3.97 -1.16 -0.72
N CYS A 252 -3.42 -1.13 -1.93
CA CYS A 252 -2.63 -2.26 -2.44
C CYS A 252 -1.17 -2.08 -2.00
N SER A 253 -0.67 -2.98 -1.16
CA SER A 253 0.71 -3.01 -0.65
C SER A 253 1.37 -4.36 -0.95
N GLU A 254 1.84 -5.08 0.07
CA GLU A 254 2.54 -6.36 -0.04
C GLU A 254 1.63 -7.45 -0.63
N GLY A 255 2.15 -8.21 -1.58
CA GLY A 255 1.42 -9.26 -2.29
C GLY A 255 0.42 -8.77 -3.35
N GLY A 256 0.30 -7.45 -3.53
CA GLY A 256 -0.42 -6.85 -4.66
C GLY A 256 -1.94 -6.85 -4.55
N LEU A 257 -2.61 -6.75 -5.71
CA LEU A 257 -4.05 -6.52 -5.80
C LEU A 257 -4.86 -7.73 -5.31
N ALA A 258 -4.42 -8.95 -5.64
CA ALA A 258 -5.13 -10.17 -5.25
C ALA A 258 -5.13 -10.37 -3.72
N VAL A 259 -4.02 -10.05 -3.05
CA VAL A 259 -3.95 -10.07 -1.58
C VAL A 259 -4.86 -9.01 -0.98
N ALA A 260 -4.81 -7.77 -1.47
CA ALA A 260 -5.68 -6.70 -0.98
C ALA A 260 -7.17 -7.05 -1.11
N LEU A 261 -7.60 -7.62 -2.25
CA LEU A 261 -8.96 -8.11 -2.45
C LEU A 261 -9.31 -9.27 -1.52
N GLY A 262 -8.38 -10.20 -1.30
CA GLY A 262 -8.52 -11.30 -0.34
C GLY A 262 -8.75 -10.79 1.08
N GLU A 263 -7.95 -9.82 1.54
CA GLU A 263 -8.13 -9.21 2.85
C GLU A 263 -9.45 -8.45 2.97
N CYS A 264 -9.90 -7.73 1.93
CA CYS A 264 -11.24 -7.13 1.89
C CYS A 264 -12.35 -8.19 2.07
N CYS A 265 -12.24 -9.34 1.41
CA CYS A 265 -13.19 -10.45 1.50
C CYS A 265 -13.18 -11.11 2.88
N ILE A 266 -12.00 -11.44 3.42
CA ILE A 266 -11.82 -12.03 4.76
C ILE A 266 -12.45 -11.12 5.82
N SER A 267 -12.16 -9.83 5.75
CA SER A 267 -12.65 -8.83 6.70
C SER A 267 -14.16 -8.59 6.62
N GLY A 268 -14.72 -8.72 5.42
CA GLY A 268 -16.15 -8.57 5.16
C GLY A 268 -16.94 -9.86 5.32
N LYS A 269 -16.27 -11.01 5.34
CA LYS A 269 -16.87 -12.36 5.27
C LYS A 269 -17.82 -12.49 4.06
N ILE A 270 -17.41 -11.94 2.93
CA ILE A 270 -18.19 -11.85 1.69
C ILE A 270 -17.24 -11.99 0.50
N GLY A 271 -17.71 -12.63 -0.57
CA GLY A 271 -16.97 -12.85 -1.80
C GLY A 271 -16.95 -11.62 -2.71
N VAL A 272 -16.25 -11.78 -3.83
CA VAL A 272 -16.13 -10.77 -4.88
C VAL A 272 -15.83 -11.46 -6.20
N GLU A 273 -16.39 -10.91 -7.29
CA GLU A 273 -16.05 -11.31 -8.65
C GLU A 273 -15.34 -10.16 -9.35
N ILE A 274 -14.09 -10.38 -9.76
CA ILE A 274 -13.17 -9.38 -10.31
C ILE A 274 -12.70 -9.79 -11.70
N GLY A 275 -12.98 -8.96 -12.69
CA GLY A 275 -12.43 -9.06 -14.04
C GLY A 275 -11.50 -7.89 -14.32
N ILE A 276 -10.21 -8.16 -14.53
CA ILE A 276 -9.23 -7.13 -14.87
C ILE A 276 -8.92 -7.25 -16.35
N ASP A 277 -9.40 -6.31 -17.16
CA ASP A 277 -8.94 -6.17 -18.55
C ASP A 277 -8.13 -4.87 -18.66
N PRO A 278 -6.80 -4.95 -18.85
CA PRO A 278 -5.94 -3.78 -19.01
C PRO A 278 -6.38 -2.83 -20.13
N ARG A 279 -7.16 -3.34 -21.11
CA ARG A 279 -7.68 -2.56 -22.24
C ARG A 279 -8.97 -1.80 -21.91
N GLN A 280 -9.58 -2.06 -20.75
CA GLN A 280 -10.83 -1.44 -20.32
C GLN A 280 -10.61 -0.26 -19.34
N MET A 281 -9.42 0.35 -19.35
CA MET A 281 -9.18 1.58 -18.60
C MET A 281 -10.16 2.68 -19.04
N LEU A 282 -10.96 3.22 -18.12
CA LEU A 282 -12.04 4.15 -18.45
C LEU A 282 -11.58 5.58 -18.76
N LEU A 283 -10.26 5.83 -18.80
CA LEU A 283 -9.68 7.12 -19.15
C LEU A 283 -8.89 7.07 -20.46
N GLN A 284 -9.60 7.03 -21.59
CA GLN A 284 -9.11 7.64 -22.84
C GLN A 284 -10.26 8.28 -23.61
N ASN A 285 -10.48 9.58 -23.40
CA ASN A 285 -10.95 10.45 -24.48
C ASN A 285 -9.76 11.34 -24.87
N GLY A 286 -9.33 11.19 -26.13
CA GLY A 286 -8.05 11.63 -26.67
C GLY A 286 -7.60 13.05 -26.27
N THR A 287 -6.61 13.11 -25.40
CA THR A 287 -5.73 14.27 -25.27
C THR A 287 -4.31 13.79 -25.05
N THR A 288 -3.48 14.00 -26.07
CA THR A 288 -2.03 13.89 -26.00
C THR A 288 -1.52 14.77 -24.86
N PHE A 289 -0.64 14.22 -24.03
CA PHE A 289 0.01 14.92 -22.92
C PHE A 289 0.65 16.23 -23.41
N GLN A 290 0.14 17.37 -22.95
CA GLN A 290 0.91 18.60 -22.85
C GLN A 290 0.79 19.12 -21.42
N ASN A 291 1.93 19.15 -20.74
CA ASN A 291 2.08 19.61 -19.37
C ASN A 291 1.76 21.11 -19.30
N GLN A 292 0.58 21.47 -18.80
CA GLN A 292 0.29 22.82 -18.34
C GLN A 292 0.08 22.77 -16.83
N SER A 293 1.19 22.98 -16.13
CA SER A 293 1.23 23.33 -14.71
C SER A 293 0.49 24.65 -14.49
N THR A 294 -0.72 24.60 -13.93
CA THR A 294 -1.29 25.75 -13.21
C THR A 294 -1.06 25.53 -11.71
N PRO A 295 -0.26 26.37 -11.04
CA PRO A 295 -0.09 26.28 -9.59
C PRO A 295 -1.39 26.73 -8.92
N ARG A 296 -1.95 25.89 -8.05
CA ARG A 296 -2.81 26.37 -6.96
C ARG A 296 -1.91 26.72 -5.78
N GLU A 297 -2.24 27.82 -5.11
CA GLU A 297 -1.35 28.49 -4.15
C GLU A 297 -0.76 27.54 -3.09
N PRO A 298 0.56 27.60 -2.87
CA PRO A 298 1.20 26.84 -1.82
C PRO A 298 0.83 27.46 -0.46
N PHE A 299 0.63 26.59 0.53
CA PHE A 299 0.74 27.03 1.93
C PHE A 299 2.07 27.79 2.10
N SER A 300 1.97 28.94 2.75
CA SER A 300 3.03 29.94 2.94
C SER A 300 4.18 29.40 3.78
N GLN A 301 5.13 28.76 3.12
CA GLN A 301 6.56 28.74 3.42
C GLN A 301 7.20 28.05 2.21
N GLU A 302 8.00 28.79 1.44
CA GLU A 302 8.83 28.23 0.36
C GLU A 302 9.79 27.23 1.00
N ILE A 303 9.38 25.97 1.07
CA ILE A 303 10.30 24.87 1.30
C ILE A 303 11.05 24.73 0.00
N GLU A 304 12.32 25.15 0.02
CA GLU A 304 13.28 24.95 -1.06
C GLU A 304 13.47 23.43 -1.24
N LEU A 305 12.57 22.82 -2.00
CA LEU A 305 12.67 21.43 -2.41
C LEU A 305 13.84 21.34 -3.38
N ASP A 306 14.85 20.55 -3.02
CA ASP A 306 15.90 20.14 -3.95
C ASP A 306 15.23 19.60 -5.23
N LYS A 307 15.40 20.34 -6.33
CA LYS A 307 14.74 20.05 -7.60
C LYS A 307 15.18 18.70 -8.17
N GLU A 308 16.43 18.30 -7.94
CA GLU A 308 16.95 17.01 -8.42
C GLU A 308 16.34 15.86 -7.62
N ALA A 309 16.27 16.01 -6.29
CA ALA A 309 15.63 15.04 -5.40
C ALA A 309 14.13 14.88 -5.70
N TRP A 310 13.43 15.98 -5.99
CA TRP A 310 12.03 15.93 -6.44
C TRP A 310 11.90 15.25 -7.80
N GLN A 311 12.74 15.60 -8.79
CA GLN A 311 12.70 14.99 -10.12
C GLN A 311 12.90 13.46 -10.09
N ARG A 312 13.70 12.95 -9.15
CA ARG A 312 13.90 11.50 -8.95
C ARG A 312 12.61 10.76 -8.56
N LEU A 313 11.66 11.41 -7.88
CA LEU A 313 10.36 10.83 -7.45
C LEU A 313 9.14 11.47 -8.12
N ALA A 314 9.33 12.47 -8.99
CA ALA A 314 8.26 13.18 -9.68
C ALA A 314 8.33 13.01 -11.19
N SER A 315 9.23 12.15 -11.68
CA SER A 315 9.21 11.72 -13.06
C SER A 315 7.87 11.02 -13.30
N PRO A 316 7.05 11.47 -14.27
CA PRO A 316 5.81 10.79 -14.60
C PRO A 316 6.12 9.33 -14.83
N LEU A 317 5.25 8.44 -14.35
CA LEU A 317 5.15 7.13 -14.96
C LEU A 317 4.89 7.41 -16.45
N GLU A 318 5.93 7.30 -17.30
CA GLU A 318 5.72 7.15 -18.74
C GLU A 318 4.65 6.09 -18.83
N SER A 319 3.51 6.44 -19.43
CA SER A 319 2.30 5.61 -19.43
C SER A 319 2.71 4.21 -19.82
N SER A 320 2.97 3.34 -18.84
CA SER A 320 3.34 1.98 -19.10
C SER A 320 2.03 1.40 -19.55
N PRO A 321 1.85 1.13 -20.86
CA PRO A 321 0.59 0.60 -21.31
C PRO A 321 0.62 -0.82 -20.79
N CYS A 322 0.14 -1.12 -19.57
CA CYS A 322 0.25 -2.44 -18.93
C CYS A 322 0.10 -3.55 -20.01
N PRO A 323 1.21 -4.09 -20.54
CA PRO A 323 1.18 -4.95 -21.72
C PRO A 323 1.60 -6.36 -21.30
N CYS A 324 1.58 -6.66 -20.00
CA CYS A 324 1.87 -7.99 -19.54
C CYS A 324 0.57 -8.79 -19.65
N ASP A 325 0.49 -9.64 -20.67
CA ASP A 325 -0.45 -10.76 -20.72
C ASP A 325 -0.22 -11.77 -19.56
N ARG A 326 0.77 -11.52 -18.70
CA ARG A 326 1.11 -12.29 -17.51
C ARG A 326 0.15 -12.00 -16.37
N GLY A 327 -0.55 -13.04 -15.92
CA GLY A 327 -1.49 -12.94 -14.80
C GLY A 327 -0.82 -12.71 -13.45
N ASP A 328 0.37 -13.26 -13.24
CA ASP A 328 1.07 -13.17 -11.96
C ASP A 328 1.50 -11.74 -11.62
N VAL A 329 2.01 -11.00 -12.60
CA VAL A 329 2.34 -9.57 -12.44
C VAL A 329 1.09 -8.75 -12.18
N MET A 330 0.01 -8.99 -12.92
CA MET A 330 -1.26 -8.27 -12.76
C MET A 330 -1.88 -8.48 -11.37
N PHE A 331 -1.84 -9.71 -10.86
CA PHE A 331 -2.49 -10.10 -9.60
C PHE A 331 -1.62 -9.82 -8.38
N PHE A 332 -0.30 -10.07 -8.48
CA PHE A 332 0.61 -10.05 -7.33
C PHE A 332 1.68 -8.95 -7.41
N GLY A 333 1.71 -8.18 -8.50
CA GLY A 333 2.57 -7.01 -8.65
C GLY A 333 2.30 -5.96 -7.57
N GLU A 334 3.39 -5.44 -7.02
CA GLU A 334 3.38 -4.42 -5.98
C GLU A 334 3.59 -3.05 -6.61
N GLY A 335 3.12 -1.99 -5.95
CA GLY A 335 3.16 -0.66 -6.53
C GLY A 335 2.39 0.37 -5.71
N PRO A 336 2.94 1.58 -5.55
CA PRO A 336 2.30 2.65 -4.79
C PRO A 336 1.08 3.21 -5.54
N SER A 337 0.38 4.17 -4.92
CA SER A 337 -0.70 4.94 -5.55
C SER A 337 -1.91 4.12 -6.00
N ARG A 338 -2.16 2.98 -5.35
CA ARG A 338 -3.28 2.07 -5.65
C ARG A 338 -4.17 1.85 -4.44
N ILE A 339 -5.47 2.06 -4.61
CA ILE A 339 -6.48 1.86 -3.57
C ILE A 339 -7.69 1.14 -4.17
N VAL A 340 -8.07 0.02 -3.57
CA VAL A 340 -9.34 -0.67 -3.83
C VAL A 340 -10.45 0.07 -3.09
N LEU A 341 -11.53 0.40 -3.80
CA LEU A 341 -12.73 1.02 -3.24
C LEU A 341 -13.94 0.13 -3.52
N SER A 342 -14.88 0.01 -2.59
CA SER A 342 -16.25 -0.40 -2.91
C SER A 342 -17.21 0.78 -2.80
N ILE A 343 -18.13 0.88 -3.74
CA ILE A 343 -19.14 1.95 -3.80
C ILE A 343 -20.50 1.36 -4.13
N LYS A 344 -21.57 2.07 -3.79
CA LYS A 344 -22.89 1.71 -4.30
C LYS A 344 -23.00 2.02 -5.80
N PRO A 345 -23.73 1.22 -6.60
CA PRO A 345 -23.86 1.43 -8.05
C PRO A 345 -24.28 2.85 -8.45
N GLU A 346 -25.19 3.48 -7.69
CA GLU A 346 -25.68 4.84 -7.95
C GLU A 346 -24.62 5.95 -7.79
N ARG A 347 -23.45 5.63 -7.20
CA ARG A 347 -22.35 6.59 -6.99
C ARG A 347 -21.30 6.55 -8.10
N ILE A 348 -21.43 5.66 -9.09
CA ILE A 348 -20.38 5.44 -10.09
C ILE A 348 -20.06 6.69 -10.91
N GLU A 349 -21.08 7.40 -11.39
CA GLU A 349 -20.89 8.57 -12.24
C GLU A 349 -20.18 9.72 -11.52
N ILE A 350 -20.50 9.95 -10.24
CA ILE A 350 -19.88 11.01 -9.46
C ILE A 350 -18.42 10.68 -9.14
N VAL A 351 -18.10 9.44 -8.80
CA VAL A 351 -16.73 8.99 -8.54
C VAL A 351 -15.89 9.09 -9.81
N GLN A 352 -16.42 8.66 -10.95
CA GLN A 352 -15.75 8.79 -12.25
C GLN A 352 -15.45 10.25 -12.61
N LYS A 353 -16.41 11.16 -12.43
CA LYS A 353 -16.20 12.60 -12.69
C LYS A 353 -15.09 13.19 -11.82
N ILE A 354 -15.03 12.79 -10.54
CA ILE A 354 -13.98 13.25 -9.62
C ILE A 354 -12.61 12.73 -10.06
N ALA A 355 -12.49 11.43 -10.36
CA ALA A 355 -11.22 10.85 -10.82
C ALA A 355 -10.77 11.46 -12.17
N GLN A 356 -11.69 11.66 -13.12
CA GLN A 356 -11.43 12.33 -14.39
C GLN A 356 -10.90 13.75 -14.22
N LYS A 357 -11.55 14.53 -13.35
CA LYS A 357 -11.18 15.93 -13.07
C LYS A 357 -9.74 16.03 -12.54
N GLU A 358 -9.38 15.13 -11.62
CA GLU A 358 -8.03 15.11 -11.02
C GLU A 358 -7.01 14.31 -11.87
N ARG A 359 -7.47 13.73 -13.00
CA ARG A 359 -6.71 12.92 -13.96
C ARG A 359 -6.04 11.70 -13.31
N ILE A 360 -6.79 10.99 -12.47
CA ILE A 360 -6.34 9.78 -11.78
C ILE A 360 -6.91 8.56 -12.52
N PRO A 361 -6.09 7.56 -12.90
CA PRO A 361 -6.60 6.30 -13.45
C PRO A 361 -7.67 5.68 -12.53
N LEU A 362 -8.78 5.26 -13.13
CA LEU A 362 -9.88 4.62 -12.41
C LEU A 362 -10.37 3.42 -13.22
N TRP A 363 -10.44 2.28 -12.56
CA TRP A 363 -10.86 1.02 -13.15
C TRP A 363 -12.11 0.52 -12.43
N ILE A 364 -13.13 0.12 -13.17
CA ILE A 364 -14.21 -0.71 -12.63
C ILE A 364 -13.74 -2.14 -12.79
N ILE A 365 -13.49 -2.83 -11.68
CA ILE A 365 -12.85 -4.15 -11.70
C ILE A 365 -13.78 -5.27 -11.30
N GLY A 366 -14.94 -4.99 -10.71
CA GLY A 366 -15.92 -6.04 -10.43
C GLY A 366 -16.99 -5.65 -9.44
N VAL A 367 -17.56 -6.67 -8.78
CA VAL A 367 -18.74 -6.53 -7.91
C VAL A 367 -18.58 -7.43 -6.69
N VAL A 368 -18.95 -6.91 -5.51
CA VAL A 368 -19.00 -7.66 -4.26
C VAL A 368 -20.18 -8.63 -4.29
N GLY A 369 -19.97 -9.89 -3.88
CA GLY A 369 -21.05 -10.87 -3.78
C GLY A 369 -20.60 -12.31 -3.60
N GLY A 370 -21.50 -13.14 -3.05
CA GLY A 370 -21.28 -14.57 -2.89
C GLY A 370 -20.28 -14.92 -1.79
N GLU A 371 -19.70 -16.11 -1.87
CA GLU A 371 -18.83 -16.69 -0.82
C GLU A 371 -17.41 -17.01 -1.32
N ARG A 372 -17.06 -16.51 -2.51
CA ARG A 372 -15.81 -16.85 -3.20
C ARG A 372 -15.10 -15.58 -3.68
N LEU A 373 -13.77 -15.60 -3.60
CA LEU A 373 -12.90 -14.64 -4.25
C LEU A 373 -12.59 -15.18 -5.65
N LYS A 374 -13.14 -14.51 -6.67
CA LYS A 374 -12.86 -14.82 -8.07
C LYS A 374 -12.13 -13.67 -8.73
N ILE A 375 -10.96 -13.95 -9.32
CA ILE A 375 -10.17 -12.95 -10.06
C ILE A 375 -9.75 -13.57 -11.38
N TRP A 376 -10.02 -12.89 -12.49
CA TRP A 376 -9.57 -13.31 -13.82
C TRP A 376 -9.09 -12.12 -14.65
N GLY A 377 -8.27 -12.41 -15.65
CA GLY A 377 -7.80 -11.47 -16.66
C GLY A 377 -7.75 -12.13 -18.05
N PRO A 378 -7.34 -11.41 -19.09
CA PRO A 378 -7.22 -11.96 -20.43
C PRO A 378 -6.24 -13.13 -20.46
N ASN A 379 -6.69 -14.30 -20.93
CA ASN A 379 -5.85 -15.50 -21.09
C ASN A 379 -5.20 -16.05 -19.80
N THR A 380 -5.71 -15.69 -18.62
CA THR A 380 -5.15 -16.18 -17.34
C THR A 380 -5.99 -17.31 -16.76
N ASN A 381 -5.34 -18.21 -16.00
CA ASN A 381 -6.07 -19.12 -15.11
C ASN A 381 -6.70 -18.29 -13.99
N PRO A 382 -8.01 -18.45 -13.71
CA PRO A 382 -8.65 -17.66 -12.68
C PRO A 382 -8.19 -18.08 -11.28
N ILE A 383 -8.07 -17.10 -10.39
CA ILE A 383 -8.14 -17.35 -8.96
C ILE A 383 -9.61 -17.57 -8.64
N ASP A 384 -9.93 -18.68 -8.00
CA ASP A 384 -11.27 -19.03 -7.55
C ASP A 384 -11.15 -19.80 -6.23
N LEU A 385 -11.16 -19.08 -5.11
CA LEU A 385 -11.03 -19.63 -3.75
C LEU A 385 -12.24 -19.26 -2.91
N SER A 386 -12.62 -20.14 -1.98
CA SER A 386 -13.68 -19.77 -1.03
C SER A 386 -13.16 -18.77 0.00
N VAL A 387 -14.01 -17.84 0.45
CA VAL A 387 -13.65 -16.89 1.52
C VAL A 387 -13.27 -17.62 2.80
N ALA A 388 -13.94 -18.72 3.10
CA ALA A 388 -13.61 -19.58 4.25
C ALA A 388 -12.19 -20.15 4.18
N GLU A 389 -11.76 -20.61 3.01
CA GLU A 389 -10.43 -21.18 2.79
C GLU A 389 -9.33 -20.13 2.95
N ILE A 390 -9.45 -18.99 2.27
CA ILE A 390 -8.46 -17.91 2.40
C ILE A 390 -8.39 -17.33 3.81
N THR A 391 -9.54 -17.24 4.51
CA THR A 391 -9.60 -16.79 5.91
C THR A 391 -8.82 -17.73 6.81
N ARG A 392 -9.05 -19.04 6.67
CA ARG A 392 -8.37 -20.06 7.46
C ARG A 392 -6.85 -19.98 7.29
N VAL A 393 -6.38 -19.94 6.05
CA VAL A 393 -4.94 -19.88 5.74
C VAL A 393 -4.31 -18.60 6.29
N TRP A 394 -5.00 -17.47 6.16
CA TRP A 394 -4.54 -16.18 6.66
C TRP A 394 -4.50 -16.11 8.20
N GLU A 395 -5.43 -16.74 8.92
CA GLU A 395 -5.49 -16.71 10.39
C GLU A 395 -4.56 -17.73 11.08
N GLU A 396 -4.35 -18.92 10.50
CA GLU A 396 -3.68 -20.03 11.18
C GLU A 396 -2.14 -19.95 11.18
N GLU A 397 -1.54 -19.17 10.28
CA GLU A 397 -0.10 -19.25 10.02
C GLU A 397 0.79 -18.79 11.20
N ILE A 398 0.53 -17.62 11.78
CA ILE A 398 1.33 -17.13 12.93
C ILE A 398 1.19 -18.06 14.15
N PRO A 399 -0.03 -18.47 14.57
CA PRO A 399 -0.18 -19.50 15.60
C PRO A 399 0.62 -20.77 15.30
N ARG A 400 0.61 -21.23 14.05
CA ARG A 400 1.36 -22.42 13.60
C ARG A 400 2.87 -22.23 13.76
N CYS A 401 3.41 -21.11 13.28
CA CYS A 401 4.85 -20.81 13.41
C CYS A 401 5.31 -20.70 14.88
N LEU A 402 4.45 -20.18 15.76
CA LEU A 402 4.80 -19.96 17.17
C LEU A 402 4.58 -21.18 18.06
N SER A 403 3.68 -22.09 17.68
CA SER A 403 3.42 -23.36 18.40
C SER A 403 4.42 -24.47 18.06
N GLN A 404 5.23 -24.31 17.01
CA GLN A 404 6.27 -25.26 16.60
C GLN A 404 7.61 -25.12 17.37
N LYS A 405 7.60 -24.49 18.55
CA LYS A 405 8.79 -24.25 19.39
C LYS A 405 8.87 -25.15 20.61
#